data_AF-A0A9N8CZR5-F1
#
_entry.id   AF-A0A9N8CZR5-F1
#
_cell.length_a   1.000
_cell.length_b   1.000
_cell.length_c   1.000
_cell.angle_alpha   90.00
_cell.angle_beta   90.00
_cell.angle_gamma   90.00
#
_symmetry.space_group_name_H-M   'P 1'
#
loop_
_entity.id
_entity.type
_entity.pdbx_description
1 polymer ?
#
loop_
_entity_poly.entity_id
_entity_poly.type
_entity_poly.pdbx_seq_one_letter_code
_entity_poly.pdbx_strand_id
1 'polypeptide(L)' 'MYLAIVMNLYSCRIVGWHIDKRMTADLVSKALMKAYNLHHPEKGLVFHSDRGSQYTSKRYSRLLTSYGIRASMGDVGAC' A
#
# COMPACT_ATOMS: atom_id res chain seq x y z
N MET A 1 9.95 3.45 -15.79
CA MET A 1 8.49 3.39 -15.51
C MET A 1 8.29 2.43 -14.36
N TYR A 2 7.37 2.71 -13.45
CA TYR A 2 7.12 1.92 -12.25
C TYR A 2 5.62 1.69 -12.06
N LEU A 3 5.26 0.49 -11.62
CA LEU A 3 3.89 0.05 -11.36
C LEU A 3 3.80 -0.35 -9.88
N ALA A 4 2.84 0.24 -9.16
CA ALA A 4 2.46 -0.20 -7.83
C ALA A 4 1.14 -0.97 -7.90
N ILE A 5 1.05 -2.08 -7.19
CA ILE A 5 -0.09 -3.00 -7.17
C ILE A 5 -0.47 -3.24 -5.70
N VAL A 6 -1.77 -3.24 -5.42
CA VAL A 6 -2.34 -3.68 -4.15
C VAL A 6 -3.17 -4.93 -4.40
N MET A 7 -2.83 -6.00 -3.69
CA MET A 7 -3.48 -7.30 -3.79
C MET A 7 -4.25 -7.61 -2.51
N ASN A 8 -5.44 -8.16 -2.66
CA ASN A 8 -6.14 -8.82 -1.56
C ASN A 8 -5.58 -10.25 -1.42
N LEU A 9 -4.90 -10.51 -0.31
CA LEU A 9 -4.24 -11.80 -0.05
C LEU A 9 -5.20 -12.99 0.08
N TYR A 10 -6.45 -12.78 0.51
CA TYR A 10 -7.42 -13.88 0.65
C TYR A 10 -7.90 -14.41 -0.71
N SER A 11 -8.09 -13.51 -1.68
CA SER A 11 -8.66 -13.85 -2.99
C SER A 11 -7.66 -13.80 -4.13
N CYS A 12 -6.41 -13.41 -3.84
CA CYS A 12 -5.35 -13.09 -4.82
C CYS A 12 -5.77 -12.06 -5.90
N ARG A 13 -6.84 -11.28 -5.64
CA ARG A 13 -7.33 -10.27 -6.58
C ARG A 13 -6.51 -9.00 -6.48
N ILE A 14 -6.21 -8.42 -7.63
CA ILE A 14 -5.67 -7.05 -7.68
C ILE A 14 -6.82 -6.08 -7.43
N VAL A 15 -6.72 -5.32 -6.34
CA VAL A 15 -7.76 -4.41 -5.88
C VAL A 15 -7.41 -2.94 -6.13
N GLY A 16 -6.16 -2.63 -6.43
CA GLY A 16 -5.74 -1.29 -6.84
C GLY A 16 -4.37 -1.29 -7.50
N TRP A 17 -4.13 -0.31 -8.37
CA TRP A 17 -2.85 -0.14 -9.04
C TRP A 17 -2.65 1.30 -9.51
N HIS A 18 -1.40 1.70 -9.71
CA HIS A 18 -1.03 2.97 -10.32
C HIS A 18 0.31 2.87 -11.04
N ILE A 19 0.48 3.64 -12.11
CA ILE A 19 1.73 3.70 -12.91
C ILE A 19 2.25 5.12 -12.87
N ASP A 20 3.56 5.26 -12.65
CA ASP A 20 4.26 6.54 -12.69
C ASP A 20 5.65 6.36 -13.34
N LYS A 21 6.23 7.46 -13.82
CA LYS A 21 7.60 7.48 -14.31
C LYS A 21 8.63 7.30 -13.19
N ARG A 22 8.27 7.60 -11.93
CA ARG A 22 9.18 7.54 -10.77
C ARG A 22 8.64 6.68 -9.62
N MET A 23 9.53 5.93 -8.96
CA MET A 23 9.19 5.11 -7.80
C MET A 23 9.11 5.97 -6.52
N THR A 24 7.96 6.59 -6.27
CA THR A 24 7.76 7.55 -5.17
C THR A 24 6.72 7.06 -4.16
N ALA A 25 6.66 7.71 -2.99
CA ALA A 25 5.56 7.50 -2.04
C ALA A 25 4.18 7.84 -2.65
N ASP A 26 4.13 8.77 -3.62
CA ASP A 26 2.87 9.13 -4.29
C ASP A 26 2.32 7.99 -5.16
N LEU A 27 3.22 7.28 -5.84
CA LEU A 27 2.88 6.10 -6.65
C LEU A 27 2.15 5.04 -5.80
N VAL A 28 2.72 4.68 -4.65
CA VAL A 28 2.13 3.66 -3.75
C VAL A 28 0.88 4.18 -3.04
N SER A 29 0.86 5.46 -2.64
CA SER A 29 -0.33 6.10 -2.06
C SER A 29 -1.52 6.05 -3.02
N LYS A 30 -1.32 6.36 -4.31
CA LYS A 30 -2.41 6.35 -5.30
C LYS A 30 -2.95 4.95 -5.57
N ALA A 31 -2.09 3.94 -5.59
CA ALA A 31 -2.51 2.55 -5.72
C ALA A 31 -3.37 2.11 -4.51
N LEU A 32 -2.95 2.46 -3.29
CA LEU A 32 -3.71 2.20 -2.06
C LEU A 32 -5.05 2.94 -2.03
N MET A 33 -5.07 4.24 -2.36
CA MET A 33 -6.30 5.03 -2.38
C MET A 33 -7.33 4.43 -3.35
N LYS A 34 -6.90 3.98 -4.54
CA LYS A 34 -7.77 3.27 -5.47
C LYS A 34 -8.35 1.99 -4.87
N ALA A 35 -7.53 1.17 -4.21
CA ALA A 35 -7.99 -0.06 -3.57
C ALA A 35 -8.99 0.23 -2.44
N TYR A 36 -8.68 1.19 -1.57
CA TYR A 36 -9.53 1.54 -0.44
C TYR A 36 -10.89 2.08 -0.90
N ASN A 37 -10.90 3.00 -1.88
CA ASN A 37 -12.13 3.63 -2.37
C ASN A 37 -13.03 2.66 -3.16
N LEU A 38 -12.48 1.59 -3.72
CA LEU A 38 -13.30 0.59 -4.44
C LEU A 38 -13.94 -0.42 -3.48
N HIS A 39 -13.25 -0.78 -2.39
CA HIS A 39 -13.64 -1.90 -1.55
C HIS A 39 -14.17 -1.51 -0.17
N HIS A 40 -13.93 -0.28 0.29
CA HIS A 40 -14.36 0.22 1.61
C HIS A 40 -14.15 -0.81 2.74
N PRO A 41 -12.90 -1.27 2.95
CA PRO A 41 -12.64 -2.36 3.88
C PRO A 41 -12.98 -1.96 5.31
N GLU A 42 -13.35 -2.96 6.12
CA GLU A 42 -13.65 -2.77 7.53
C GLU A 42 -12.42 -2.30 8.33
N LYS A 43 -12.68 -1.72 9.51
CA LYS A 43 -11.64 -1.29 10.43
C LYS A 43 -10.80 -2.50 10.88
N GLY A 44 -9.50 -2.28 11.06
CA GLY A 44 -8.57 -3.34 11.46
C GLY A 44 -7.86 -4.04 10.30
N LEU A 45 -8.05 -3.57 9.05
CA LEU A 45 -7.28 -4.03 7.90
C LEU A 45 -5.77 -3.92 8.18
N VAL A 46 -5.04 -4.99 7.89
CA VAL A 46 -3.58 -5.00 7.91
C VAL A 46 -3.07 -4.80 6.49
N PHE A 47 -2.22 -3.82 6.30
CA PHE A 47 -1.50 -3.63 5.03
C PHE A 47 -0.07 -4.08 5.21
N HIS A 48 0.28 -5.18 4.54
CA HIS A 48 1.64 -5.70 4.54
C HIS A 48 2.43 -5.15 3.35
N SER A 49 3.60 -4.57 3.61
CA SER A 49 4.51 -4.07 2.58
C SER A 49 5.95 -4.50 2.85
N ASP A 50 6.81 -4.35 1.84
CA ASP A 50 8.25 -4.35 2.07
C ASP A 50 8.70 -3.08 2.86
N ARG A 51 10.00 -3.01 3.18
CA ARG A 51 10.63 -1.90 3.91
C ARG A 51 11.20 -0.79 3.02
N GLY A 52 10.75 -0.69 1.77
CA GLY A 52 11.15 0.35 0.83
C GLY A 52 10.89 1.77 1.36
N SER A 53 11.66 2.73 0.87
CA SER A 53 11.59 4.14 1.30
C SER A 53 10.22 4.78 1.04
N GLN A 54 9.46 4.24 0.08
CA GLN A 54 8.11 4.66 -0.27
C GLN A 54 7.12 4.30 0.85
N TYR A 55 7.22 3.08 1.39
CA TYR A 55 6.32 2.55 2.44
C TYR A 55 6.71 3.02 3.84
N THR A 56 7.99 3.24 4.09
CA THR A 56 8.49 3.82 5.35
C THR A 56 8.35 5.35 5.43
N SER A 57 7.88 5.99 4.35
CA SER A 57 7.71 7.44 4.31
C SER A 57 6.63 7.94 5.29
N LYS A 58 6.87 9.11 5.91
CA LYS A 58 5.89 9.77 6.80
C LYS A 58 4.55 10.01 6.10
N ARG A 59 4.57 10.33 4.80
CA ARG A 59 3.36 10.58 4.02
C ARG A 59 2.52 9.31 3.88
N TYR A 60 3.15 8.19 3.57
CA TYR A 60 2.45 6.91 3.43
C TYR A 60 1.92 6.40 4.76
N SER A 61 2.73 6.50 5.82
CA SER A 61 2.29 6.14 7.18
C SER A 61 1.06 6.93 7.63
N ARG A 62 1.04 8.25 7.41
CA ARG A 62 -0.13 9.10 7.73
C ARG A 62 -1.38 8.70 6.94
N LEU A 63 -1.22 8.32 5.67
CA LEU A 63 -2.33 7.85 4.84
C LEU A 63 -2.95 6.57 5.43
N LEU A 64 -2.12 5.58 5.79
CA LEU A 64 -2.61 4.35 6.42
C LEU A 64 -3.35 4.65 7.73
N THR A 65 -2.78 5.52 8.58
CA THR A 65 -3.43 5.92 9.84
C THR A 65 -4.77 6.61 9.59
N SER A 66 -4.88 7.49 8.58
CA SER A 66 -6.15 8.16 8.25
C SER A 66 -7.27 7.20 7.82
N TYR A 67 -6.90 6.05 7.26
CA TYR A 67 -7.84 4.99 6.88
C TYR A 67 -8.05 3.94 7.96
N GLY A 68 -7.43 4.10 9.14
CA GLY A 68 -7.49 3.11 10.22
C GLY A 68 -6.84 1.77 9.86
N ILE A 69 -5.87 1.79 8.95
CA ILE A 69 -5.14 0.61 8.47
C ILE A 69 -3.88 0.41 9.31
N ARG A 70 -3.66 -0.82 9.78
CA ARG A 70 -2.44 -1.20 10.50
C ARG A 70 -1.34 -1.58 9.52
N ALA A 71 -0.24 -0.83 9.52
CA ALA A 71 0.94 -1.18 8.75
C ALA A 71 1.62 -2.43 9.31
N SER A 72 2.07 -3.32 8.44
CA SER A 72 2.94 -4.46 8.74
C SER A 72 4.05 -4.50 7.71
N MET A 73 5.29 -4.78 8.14
CA MET A 73 6.42 -4.89 7.21
C MET A 73 7.26 -6.12 7.54
N GLY A 74 7.79 -6.78 6.50
CA GLY A 74 8.71 -7.92 6.60
C GLY A 74 10.06 -7.56 7.21
N ASP A 75 10.90 -8.56 7.51
CA ASP A 75 12.19 -8.32 8.19
C ASP A 75 13.24 -7.64 7.29
N VAL A 76 14.28 -7.01 7.87
CA VAL A 76 15.34 -6.37 7.08
C VAL A 76 16.19 -7.46 6.44
N GLY A 77 16.23 -7.52 5.11
CA GLY A 77 17.00 -8.52 4.37
C GLY A 77 16.28 -9.85 4.15
N ALA A 78 15.00 -9.97 4.55
CA ALA A 78 14.14 -11.06 4.13
C ALA A 78 13.51 -10.72 2.77
N CYS A 79 13.93 -11.44 1.73
CA CYS A 79 13.32 -11.44 0.40
C CYS A 79 12.48 -12.69 0.21
#